data_AF-A0A1H7RF16-F1
#
_entry.id   AF-A0A1H7RF16-F1
#
_cell.length_a   1.000
_cell.length_b   1.000
_cell.length_c   1.000
_cell.angle_alpha   90.00
_cell.angle_beta   90.00
_cell.angle_gamma   90.00
#
_symmetry.space_group_name_H-M   'P 1'
#
loop_
_entity.id
_entity.type
_entity.pdbx_description
1 polymer ?
#
loop_
_entity_poly.entity_id
_entity_poly.type
_entity_poly.pdbx_seq_one_letter_code
_entity_poly.pdbx_strand_id
1 'polypeptide(L)'
;MDQPGIPRSFAELSCQKRAAPRLKLSQARFLPAGSPGTATQTWTVPVCVRAGTGKASSRTCMLLAEAASEVELPVQGCPSWILLNAGGSGYYRVGSLKEGRSRGWKRRALPLPRRWRSRGRSAYPVWTGPGC
;
A
#
# COMPACT_ATOMS: atom_id res chain seq x y z
N MET A 1 -18.17 -10.06 1.27
CA MET A 1 -17.72 -8.74 1.78
C MET A 1 -18.28 -8.62 3.17
N ASP A 2 -17.60 -9.24 4.13
CA ASP A 2 -18.27 -9.75 5.35
C ASP A 2 -17.74 -9.07 6.62
N GLN A 3 -16.98 -7.98 6.44
CA GLN A 3 -16.37 -7.21 7.51
C GLN A 3 -17.07 -5.85 7.68
N PRO A 4 -17.71 -5.58 8.82
CA PRO A 4 -18.43 -4.33 9.05
C PRO A 4 -17.47 -3.15 9.21
N GLY A 5 -17.96 -1.96 8.87
CA GLY A 5 -17.23 -0.70 9.00
C GLY A 5 -16.85 -0.09 7.68
N ILE A 6 -16.10 1.02 7.75
CA ILE A 6 -15.62 1.75 6.57
C ILE A 6 -14.10 1.80 6.66
N PRO A 7 -13.37 1.32 5.64
CA PRO A 7 -11.92 1.51 5.61
C PRO A 7 -11.59 3.00 5.51
N ARG A 8 -10.50 3.39 6.17
CA ARG A 8 -9.87 4.70 6.03
C ARG A 8 -8.46 4.50 5.48
N SER A 9 -8.18 5.09 4.33
CA SER A 9 -6.88 4.99 3.66
C SER A 9 -6.06 6.26 3.84
N PHE A 10 -4.79 6.11 4.18
CA PHE A 10 -3.83 7.20 4.35
C PHE A 10 -2.71 7.09 3.31
N ALA A 11 -2.01 8.19 3.10
CA ALA A 11 -0.84 8.24 2.23
C ALA A 11 0.33 8.97 2.90
N GLU A 12 1.52 8.44 2.67
CA GLU A 12 2.79 9.08 3.01
C GLU A 12 3.66 9.14 1.75
N LEU A 13 3.89 10.35 1.24
CA LEU A 13 4.71 10.58 0.05
C LEU A 13 6.19 10.67 0.43
N SER A 14 7.05 9.95 -0.30
CA SER A 14 8.50 10.01 -0.17
C SER A 14 9.13 10.30 -1.53
N CYS A 15 9.85 11.41 -1.61
CA CYS A 15 10.56 11.83 -2.81
C CYS A 15 12.08 11.81 -2.59
N GLN A 16 12.81 11.28 -3.57
CA GLN A 16 14.27 11.27 -3.59
C GLN A 16 14.75 11.96 -4.86
N LYS A 17 15.89 12.66 -4.80
CA LYS A 17 16.49 13.27 -5.99
C LYS A 17 16.78 12.17 -7.02
N ARG A 18 16.36 12.40 -8.27
CA ARG A 18 16.60 11.50 -9.42
C ARG A 18 16.02 10.09 -9.28
N ALA A 19 14.94 9.91 -8.50
CA ALA A 19 14.21 8.65 -8.41
C ALA A 19 12.71 8.89 -8.55
N ALA A 20 11.96 7.85 -8.93
CA ALA A 20 10.51 7.89 -8.94
C ALA A 20 9.98 8.13 -7.51
N PRO A 21 8.95 8.99 -7.32
CA PRO A 21 8.31 9.15 -6.03
C PRO A 21 7.67 7.84 -5.56
N ARG A 22 7.78 7.55 -4.27
CA ARG A 22 7.12 6.41 -3.64
C ARG A 22 6.00 6.89 -2.73
N LEU A 23 4.86 6.21 -2.81
CA LEU A 23 3.72 6.44 -1.94
C LEU A 23 3.53 5.21 -1.06
N LYS A 24 3.61 5.39 0.25
CA LYS A 24 3.15 4.38 1.19
C LYS A 24 1.67 4.62 1.46
N LEU A 25 0.86 3.62 1.15
CA LEU A 25 -0.55 3.56 1.47
C LEU A 25 -0.73 2.73 2.73
N SER A 26 -1.59 3.18 3.63
CA SER A 26 -1.99 2.38 4.79
C SER A 26 -3.49 2.45 5.01
N GLN A 27 -4.03 1.46 5.71
CA GLN A 27 -5.44 1.40 6.04
C GLN A 27 -5.67 1.17 7.54
N ALA A 28 -6.80 1.68 8.00
CA ALA A 28 -7.36 1.42 9.32
C ALA A 28 -8.88 1.51 9.24
N ARG A 29 -9.57 1.10 10.30
CA ARG A 29 -11.01 1.37 10.44
C ARG A 29 -11.26 2.87 10.63
N PHE A 30 -12.23 3.41 9.89
CA PHE A 30 -12.78 4.73 10.20
C PHE A 30 -13.61 4.66 11.48
N LEU A 31 -13.26 5.49 12.46
CA LEU A 31 -14.03 5.69 13.68
C LEU A 31 -14.37 7.19 13.78
N PRO A 32 -15.66 7.58 13.85
CA PRO A 32 -16.05 8.94 14.18
C PRO A 32 -15.48 9.37 15.55
N ALA A 33 -15.35 10.69 15.74
CA ALA A 33 -14.91 11.23 17.03
C ALA A 33 -15.83 10.76 18.16
N GLY A 34 -15.25 10.28 19.26
CA GLY A 34 -16.00 9.75 20.40
C GLY A 34 -16.54 8.32 20.23
N SER A 35 -16.37 7.68 19.08
CA SER A 35 -16.81 6.29 18.89
C SER A 35 -15.94 5.31 19.70
N PRO A 36 -16.54 4.34 20.41
CA PRO A 36 -15.79 3.20 20.94
C PRO A 36 -15.33 2.29 19.79
N GLY A 37 -14.24 1.55 20.00
CA GLY A 37 -13.77 0.52 19.06
C GLY A 37 -12.27 0.57 18.78
N THR A 38 -11.78 -0.42 18.02
CA THR A 38 -10.38 -0.52 17.61
C THR A 38 -10.22 -0.04 16.17
N ALA A 39 -9.14 0.70 15.91
CA ALA A 39 -8.80 1.14 14.56
C ALA A 39 -8.16 0.01 13.72
N THR A 40 -7.71 -1.06 14.37
CA THR A 40 -6.99 -2.16 13.73
C THR A 40 -7.95 -3.13 13.06
N GLN A 41 -8.13 -2.96 11.76
CA GLN A 41 -8.89 -3.86 10.90
C GLN A 41 -8.45 -3.62 9.45
N THR A 42 -8.41 -4.68 8.63
CA THR A 42 -7.99 -4.61 7.22
C THR A 42 -9.07 -5.14 6.28
N TRP A 43 -9.20 -4.46 5.15
CA TRP A 43 -10.03 -4.84 4.03
C TRP A 43 -9.16 -5.00 2.78
N THR A 44 -9.72 -5.63 1.77
CA THR A 44 -9.18 -5.58 0.41
C THR A 44 -9.78 -4.37 -0.31
N VAL A 45 -9.02 -3.27 -0.39
CA VAL A 45 -9.52 -1.99 -0.92
C VAL A 45 -8.90 -1.69 -2.29
N PRO A 46 -9.69 -1.48 -3.36
CA PRO A 46 -9.17 -1.00 -4.64
C PRO A 46 -8.89 0.51 -4.53
N VAL A 47 -7.62 0.86 -4.34
CA VAL A 47 -7.17 2.25 -4.20
C VAL A 47 -6.68 2.74 -5.55
N CYS A 48 -7.24 3.84 -6.04
CA CYS A 48 -6.78 4.51 -7.26
C CYS A 48 -6.24 5.89 -6.92
N VAL A 49 -4.93 6.04 -7.03
CA VAL A 49 -4.22 7.29 -6.76
C VAL A 49 -4.07 8.08 -8.06
N ARG A 50 -4.32 9.38 -8.03
CA ARG A 50 -3.87 10.32 -9.05
C ARG A 50 -2.87 11.29 -8.43
N ALA A 51 -1.73 11.51 -9.07
CA ALA A 51 -0.70 12.43 -8.60
C ALA A 51 -0.15 13.25 -9.76
N GLY A 52 0.33 14.47 -9.50
CA GLY A 52 0.80 15.34 -10.57
C GLY A 52 1.61 16.55 -10.12
N THR A 53 2.17 17.26 -11.10
CA THR A 53 3.01 18.46 -10.96
C THR A 53 2.41 19.64 -11.73
N GLY A 54 1.17 20.01 -11.40
CA GLY A 54 0.42 21.03 -12.15
C GLY A 54 -0.11 20.49 -13.49
N LYS A 55 0.65 20.67 -14.58
CA LYS A 55 0.17 20.40 -15.97
C LYS A 55 0.08 18.92 -16.35
N ALA A 56 0.81 18.05 -15.65
CA ALA A 56 0.81 16.62 -15.90
C ALA A 56 0.42 15.84 -14.64
N SER A 57 -0.27 14.72 -14.85
CA SER A 57 -0.66 13.81 -13.77
C SER A 57 -0.77 12.37 -14.29
N SER A 58 -0.48 11.40 -13.44
CA SER A 58 -0.73 9.99 -13.72
C SER A 58 -1.71 9.38 -12.72
N ARG A 59 -2.37 8.30 -13.14
CA ARG A 59 -3.29 7.52 -12.32
C ARG A 59 -2.74 6.10 -12.17
N THR A 60 -2.64 5.65 -10.93
CA THR A 60 -2.15 4.31 -10.56
C THR A 60 -3.16 3.66 -9.63
N CYS A 61 -3.61 2.46 -9.96
CA CYS A 61 -4.52 1.69 -9.12
C CYS A 61 -3.83 0.46 -8.56
N MET A 62 -4.15 0.11 -7.32
CA MET A 62 -3.68 -1.12 -6.68
C MET A 62 -4.70 -1.65 -5.69
N LEU A 63 -4.56 -2.93 -5.35
CA LEU A 63 -5.33 -3.56 -4.31
C LEU A 63 -4.56 -3.49 -2.98
N LEU A 64 -5.04 -2.69 -2.03
CA LEU A 64 -4.49 -2.63 -0.69
C LEU A 64 -5.17 -3.71 0.16
N ALA A 65 -4.57 -4.90 0.23
CA ALA A 65 -5.06 -6.02 1.04
C ALA A 65 -4.46 -6.06 2.45
N GLU A 66 -3.22 -5.58 2.58
CA GLU A 66 -2.49 -5.53 3.84
C GLU A 66 -2.71 -4.19 4.57
N ALA A 67 -2.33 -4.12 5.84
CA ALA A 67 -2.40 -2.89 6.63
C ALA A 67 -1.63 -1.71 5.99
N ALA A 68 -0.57 -2.00 5.23
CA ALA A 68 0.15 -1.03 4.43
C ALA A 68 0.83 -1.66 3.22
N SER A 69 1.01 -0.88 2.16
CA SER A 69 1.78 -1.26 0.98
C SER A 69 2.42 -0.03 0.35
N GLU A 70 3.41 -0.25 -0.52
CA GLU A 70 4.10 0.82 -1.24
C GLU A 70 3.84 0.71 -2.74
N VAL A 71 3.69 1.87 -3.38
CA VAL A 71 3.54 1.97 -4.84
C VAL A 71 4.43 3.08 -5.37
N GLU A 72 5.09 2.82 -6.48
CA GLU A 72 5.81 3.85 -7.23
C GLU A 72 4.82 4.65 -8.06
N LEU A 73 4.94 5.98 -8.02
CA LEU A 73 4.10 6.86 -8.82
C LEU A 73 4.80 7.12 -10.16
N PRO A 74 4.17 6.82 -11.30
CA PRO A 74 4.72 7.07 -12.62
C PRO A 74 4.55 8.55 -12.97
N VAL A 75 5.19 9.42 -12.20
CA VAL A 75 5.29 10.87 -12.42
C VAL A 75 6.75 11.30 -12.35
N GLN A 76 7.10 12.29 -13.16
CA GLN A 76 8.44 12.89 -13.09
C GLN A 76 8.49 13.94 -12.00
N GLY A 77 9.51 13.83 -11.14
CA GLY A 77 9.67 14.72 -10.00
C GLY A 77 8.67 14.46 -8.88
N CYS A 78 8.84 15.17 -7.77
CA CYS A 78 7.94 15.03 -6.62
C CYS A 78 6.58 15.67 -6.95
N PRO A 79 5.45 14.95 -6.83
CA PRO A 79 4.14 15.51 -7.12
C PRO A 79 3.78 16.61 -6.13
N SER A 80 3.17 17.70 -6.61
CA SER A 80 2.68 18.79 -5.77
C SER A 80 1.32 18.50 -5.14
N TRP A 81 0.63 17.46 -5.62
CA TRP A 81 -0.67 17.02 -5.10
C TRP A 81 -0.88 15.52 -5.32
N ILE A 82 -1.70 14.92 -4.46
CA ILE A 82 -2.12 13.52 -4.53
C ILE A 82 -3.61 13.42 -4.19
N LEU A 83 -4.34 12.62 -4.98
CA LEU A 83 -5.74 12.26 -4.79
C LEU A 83 -5.85 10.74 -4.64
N LEU A 84 -6.21 10.24 -3.45
CA LEU A 84 -6.17 8.81 -3.12
C LEU A 84 -7.36 7.99 -3.63
N ASN A 85 -8.53 8.61 -3.81
CA ASN A 85 -9.74 7.97 -4.35
C ASN A 85 -10.11 8.66 -5.66
N ALA A 86 -9.21 8.55 -6.64
CA ALA A 86 -9.35 9.21 -7.93
C ALA A 86 -10.59 8.68 -8.67
N GLY A 87 -11.57 9.57 -8.87
CA GLY A 87 -12.89 9.25 -9.42
C GLY A 87 -13.96 8.94 -8.37
N GLY A 88 -13.59 8.86 -7.07
CA GLY A 88 -14.54 8.70 -5.97
C GLY A 88 -15.28 7.36 -5.94
N SER A 89 -14.82 6.36 -6.71
CA SER A 89 -15.55 5.11 -6.91
C SER A 89 -15.33 4.08 -5.79
N GLY A 90 -14.31 4.25 -4.95
CA GLY A 90 -14.03 3.33 -3.85
C GLY A 90 -14.81 3.66 -2.57
N TYR A 91 -15.35 2.63 -1.91
CA TYR A 91 -16.03 2.77 -0.62
C TYR A 91 -15.03 2.80 0.55
N TYR A 92 -14.35 3.94 0.71
CA TYR A 92 -13.44 4.21 1.83
C TYR A 92 -13.33 5.71 2.09
N ARG A 93 -12.95 6.07 3.31
CA ARG A 93 -12.62 7.46 3.69
C ARG A 93 -11.15 7.74 3.41
N VAL A 94 -10.86 8.96 2.97
CA VAL A 94 -9.48 9.43 2.82
C VAL A 94 -9.03 10.05 4.15
N GLY A 95 -7.90 9.56 4.66
CA GLY A 95 -7.19 10.14 5.79
C GLY A 95 -6.18 11.20 5.36
N SER A 96 -5.47 11.74 6.33
CA SER A 96 -4.47 12.78 6.09
C SER A 96 -3.35 12.28 5.18
N LEU A 97 -2.97 13.08 4.20
CA LEU A 97 -1.72 12.93 3.47
C LEU A 97 -0.58 13.50 4.32
N LYS A 98 0.53 12.77 4.40
CA LYS A 98 1.77 13.29 4.99
C LYS A 98 2.87 13.30 3.93
N GLU A 99 3.71 14.31 3.97
CA GLU A 99 4.98 14.28 3.25
C GLU A 99 6.09 13.79 4.19
N GLY A 100 6.68 12.65 3.83
CA GLY A 100 7.77 12.04 4.56
C GLY A 100 9.11 12.45 3.96
N ARG A 101 10.01 12.98 4.78
CA ARG A 101 11.43 13.06 4.40
C ARG A 101 11.99 11.64 4.38
N SER A 102 12.51 11.20 3.23
CA SER A 102 13.04 9.86 2.99
C SER A 102 14.27 9.56 3.86
N ARG A 103 14.11 9.35 5.17
CA ARG A 103 15.09 8.64 6.00
C ARG A 103 14.79 7.16 5.78
N GLY A 104 15.60 6.52 4.95
CA GLY A 104 15.40 5.18 4.40
C GLY A 104 14.44 4.32 5.20
N TRP A 105 13.23 4.13 4.66
CA TRP A 105 12.27 3.15 5.16
C TRP A 105 12.83 1.78 4.80
N LYS A 106 13.83 1.32 5.56
CA LYS A 106 14.26 -0.07 5.50
C LYS A 106 13.01 -0.87 5.84
N ARG A 107 12.65 -1.79 4.95
CA ARG A 107 11.67 -2.85 5.19
C ARG A 107 11.94 -3.40 6.60
N ARG A 108 11.17 -3.00 7.61
CA ARG A 108 10.96 -3.89 8.74
C ARG A 108 10.06 -4.96 8.17
N ALA A 109 10.69 -5.94 7.51
CA ALA A 109 10.08 -7.24 7.37
C ALA A 109 9.66 -7.62 8.79
N LEU A 110 8.35 -7.61 9.05
CA LEU A 110 7.81 -8.24 10.25
C LEU A 110 8.43 -9.64 10.27
N PRO A 111 9.11 -10.04 11.36
CA PRO A 111 9.64 -11.38 11.43
C PRO A 111 8.47 -12.33 11.24
N LEU A 112 8.52 -13.14 10.17
CA LEU A 112 7.59 -14.25 10.00
C LEU A 112 7.61 -15.05 11.31
N PRO A 113 6.45 -15.49 11.83
CA PRO A 113 6.42 -16.35 13.01
C PRO A 113 7.38 -17.52 12.80
N ARG A 114 8.15 -17.86 13.85
CA ARG A 114 9.25 -18.84 13.84
C ARG A 114 8.90 -20.22 13.26
N ARG A 115 7.63 -20.49 12.98
CA ARG A 115 7.13 -21.68 12.28
C ARG A 115 7.49 -21.74 10.78
N TRP A 116 7.94 -20.64 10.16
CA TRP A 116 8.27 -20.58 8.73
C TRP A 116 9.78 -20.49 8.43
N ARG A 117 10.62 -21.03 9.32
CA ARG A 117 12.05 -21.23 9.04
C ARG A 117 12.36 -22.72 8.93
N SER A 118 12.00 -23.32 7.81
CA SER A 118 12.64 -24.54 7.35
C SER A 118 12.71 -24.58 5.83
N ARG A 119 13.97 -24.56 5.37
CA ARG A 119 14.49 -25.06 4.08
C ARG A 119 14.16 -24.20 2.84
N GLY A 120 15.09 -23.29 2.57
CA GLY A 120 15.34 -22.87 1.20
C GLY A 120 15.82 -24.05 0.36
N ARG A 121 15.20 -24.22 -0.81
CA ARG A 121 15.85 -24.31 -2.13
C ARG A 121 14.74 -24.52 -3.17
N SER A 122 14.41 -23.47 -3.92
CA SER A 122 13.91 -23.65 -5.28
C SER A 122 15.13 -23.60 -6.19
N ALA A 123 15.78 -24.75 -6.36
CA ALA A 123 16.43 -25.10 -7.61
C ALA A 123 15.53 -26.17 -8.22
N TYR A 124 15.03 -25.91 -9.42
CA TYR A 124 14.13 -26.79 -10.17
C TYR A 124 14.67 -28.24 -10.22
N PRO A 125 13.86 -29.28 -9.95
CA PRO A 125 14.20 -30.65 -10.31
C PRO A 125 13.65 -31.02 -11.69
N VAL A 126 14.53 -31.62 -12.48
CA VAL A 126 14.28 -32.40 -13.70
C VAL A 126 13.37 -33.59 -13.38
N TRP A 127 12.42 -33.88 -14.27
CA TRP A 127 11.57 -35.07 -14.19
C TRP A 127 12.34 -36.32 -14.63
N THR A 128 12.56 -37.26 -13.72
CA THR A 128 12.80 -38.68 -14.05
C THR A 128 11.90 -39.53 -13.16
N GLY A 129 10.93 -40.21 -13.77
CA GLY A 129 10.03 -41.15 -13.09
C GLY A 129 10.56 -42.59 -13.10
N PRO A 130 9.96 -43.48 -12.28
CA PRO A 130 9.93 -44.92 -12.55
C PRO A 130 8.46 -45.40 -12.69
N GLY A 131 8.09 -46.40 -13.48
CA GLY A 131 8.90 -47.47 -14.06
C GLY A 131 9.08 -48.63 -13.08
N CYS A 132 7.99 -49.41 -12.89
CA CYS A 132 7.83 -50.61 -12.07
C CYS A 132 7.87 -50.45 -10.53
#